data_AF-A0A380EL08-F1
#
_entry.id   AF-A0A380EL08-F1
#
_cell.length_a   1.000
_cell.length_b   1.000
_cell.length_c   1.000
_cell.angle_alpha   90.00
_cell.angle_beta   90.00
_cell.angle_gamma   90.00
#
_symmetry.space_group_name_H-M   'P 1'
#
loop_
_entity.id
_entity.type
_entity.pdbx_description
1 polymer ?
#
loop_
_entity_poly.entity_id
_entity_poly.type
_entity_poly.pdbx_seq_one_letter_code
_entity_poly.pdbx_strand_id
1 'polypeptide(L)' 'MYEQGGDIVKGYVKYYNDDEQNVEYDFYNLNGEYGREVLKMYADNKTINSDKLHLDIYLFKS' A
#
# COMPACT_ATOMS: atom_id res chain seq x y z
N MET A 1 -2.60 -12.58 -3.12
CA MET A 1 -1.63 -11.47 -3.25
C MET A 1 -0.22 -11.94 -2.88
N TYR A 2 0.01 -12.47 -1.67
CA TYR A 2 1.35 -12.97 -1.25
C TYR A 2 1.51 -14.49 -1.31
N GLU A 3 0.62 -15.18 -2.02
CA GLU A 3 0.75 -16.62 -2.23
C GLU A 3 1.88 -16.89 -3.22
N GLN A 4 2.82 -17.75 -2.82
CA GLN A 4 3.91 -18.15 -3.71
C GLN A 4 3.34 -18.92 -4.91
N GLY A 5 3.63 -18.42 -6.12
CA GLY A 5 3.07 -18.97 -7.36
C GLY A 5 1.66 -18.48 -7.70
N GLY A 6 1.11 -17.52 -6.95
CA GLY A 6 -0.16 -16.86 -7.30
C GLY A 6 -0.03 -15.93 -8.52
N ASP A 7 -1.15 -15.67 -9.18
CA ASP A 7 -1.20 -14.89 -10.43
C ASP A 7 -0.83 -13.41 -10.29
N ILE A 8 -0.93 -12.84 -9.08
CA ILE A 8 -0.72 -11.41 -8.85
C ILE A 8 0.76 -11.13 -8.60
N VAL A 9 1.36 -10.32 -9.47
CA VAL A 9 2.81 -10.03 -9.46
C VAL A 9 3.12 -8.57 -9.12
N LYS A 10 2.14 -7.68 -9.21
CA LYS A 10 2.23 -6.28 -8.76
C LYS A 10 0.91 -5.83 -8.17
N GLY A 11 0.98 -4.85 -7.28
CA GLY A 11 -0.22 -4.18 -6.81
C GLY A 11 0.09 -3.07 -5.84
N TYR A 12 -0.84 -2.13 -5.73
CA TYR A 12 -0.75 -1.02 -4.81
C TYR A 12 -2.14 -0.61 -4.34
N VAL A 13 -2.21 0.04 -3.19
CA VAL A 13 -3.39 0.72 -2.69
C VAL A 13 -3.21 2.22 -2.83
N LYS A 14 -4.28 2.91 -3.21
CA LYS A 14 -4.36 4.36 -3.23
C LYS A 14 -5.46 4.85 -2.32
N TYR A 15 -5.10 5.72 -1.40
CA TYR A 15 -6.00 6.41 -0.49
C TYR A 15 -6.37 7.75 -1.12
N TYR A 16 -7.65 7.92 -1.42
CA TYR A 16 -8.20 9.14 -1.97
C TYR A 16 -8.93 9.93 -0.90
N ASN A 17 -8.59 11.21 -0.81
CA ASN A 17 -9.32 12.19 -0.02
C ASN A 17 -9.40 13.48 -0.87
N ASP A 18 -10.59 14.06 -1.00
CA ASP A 18 -10.83 15.27 -1.81
C ASP A 18 -9.95 16.47 -1.40
N ASP A 19 -9.54 16.52 -0.14
CA ASP A 19 -8.85 17.66 0.48
C ASP A 19 -7.33 17.45 0.65
N GLU A 20 -6.80 16.27 0.33
CA GLU A 20 -5.37 15.92 0.49
C GLU A 20 -4.74 15.37 -0.80
N GLN A 21 -3.41 15.42 -0.89
CA GLN A 21 -2.71 14.62 -1.91
C GLN A 21 -2.93 13.14 -1.63
N ASN A 22 -3.38 12.40 -2.66
CA ASN A 22 -3.56 10.96 -2.59
C ASN A 22 -2.29 10.27 -2.09
N VAL A 23 -2.46 9.29 -1.20
CA VAL A 23 -1.36 8.49 -0.66
C VAL A 23 -1.36 7.11 -1.33
N GLU A 24 -0.20 6.65 -1.77
CA GLU A 24 -0.04 5.37 -2.48
C GLU A 24 0.96 4.47 -1.75
N TYR A 25 0.62 3.19 -1.60
CA TYR A 25 1.52 2.16 -1.05
C TYR A 25 1.58 0.95 -1.97
N ASP A 26 2.80 0.58 -2.37
CA ASP A 26 3.08 -0.62 -3.15
C ASP A 26 3.17 -1.85 -2.22
N PHE A 27 2.38 -2.89 -2.52
CA PHE A 27 2.31 -4.12 -1.73
C PHE A 27 3.59 -4.95 -1.76
N TYR A 28 4.40 -4.80 -2.81
CA TYR A 28 5.61 -5.59 -3.05
C TYR A 28 6.90 -4.81 -2.82
N ASN A 29 6.82 -3.49 -2.58
CA ASN A 29 7.98 -2.67 -2.19
C ASN A 29 8.31 -2.82 -0.70
N LEU A 30 8.73 -4.02 -0.31
CA LEU A 30 9.07 -4.37 1.07
C LEU A 30 10.51 -3.97 1.39
N ASN A 31 10.71 -3.18 2.44
CA ASN A 31 12.03 -2.70 2.88
C ASN A 31 12.87 -3.75 3.64
N GLY A 32 12.86 -5.01 3.18
CA GLY A 32 13.55 -6.13 3.82
C GLY A 32 12.65 -7.36 4.00
N GLU A 33 13.20 -8.40 4.62
CA GLU A 33 12.52 -9.71 4.79
C GLU A 33 11.96 -9.90 6.20
N TYR A 34 12.46 -9.15 7.18
CA TYR A 34 12.00 -9.25 8.56
C TYR A 34 10.88 -8.25 8.85
N GLY A 35 9.90 -8.64 9.66
CA GLY A 35 8.77 -7.78 10.02
C GLY A 35 9.18 -6.40 10.54
N ARG A 36 10.26 -6.31 11.32
CA ARG A 36 10.80 -5.03 11.82
C ARG A 36 11.30 -4.09 10.72
N GLU A 37 11.68 -4.63 9.57
CA GLU A 37 12.22 -3.89 8.43
C GLU A 37 11.08 -3.45 7.52
N VAL A 38 10.14 -4.38 7.25
CA VAL A 38 8.89 -4.10 6.54
C VAL A 38 8.11 -2.99 7.23
N LEU A 39 7.91 -3.09 8.56
CA LEU A 39 7.13 -2.12 9.33
C LEU A 39 7.75 -0.71 9.40
N LYS A 40 9.01 -0.52 8.98
CA LYS A 40 9.60 0.83 8.87
C LYS A 40 8.87 1.70 7.85
N MET A 41 8.07 1.12 6.95
CA MET A 41 7.20 1.90 6.06
C MET A 41 6.17 2.78 6.79
N TYR A 42 5.89 2.50 8.07
CA TYR A 42 5.01 3.32 8.92
C TYR A 42 5.77 4.32 9.81
N ALA A 43 7.09 4.47 9.65
CA ALA A 43 7.92 5.29 10.53
C ALA A 43 7.65 6.80 10.42
N ASP A 44 7.04 7.25 9.32
CA ASP A 44 6.65 8.65 9.13
C ASP A 44 5.38 9.05 9.89
N ASN A 45 4.66 8.07 10.45
CA ASN A 45 3.37 8.25 11.12
C ASN A 45 2.39 9.06 10.25
N LYS A 46 2.38 8.80 8.94
CA LYS A 46 1.45 9.47 8.01
C LYS A 46 0.01 9.24 8.45
N THR A 47 -0.71 10.33 8.71
CA THR A 47 -2.15 10.32 8.99
C THR A 47 -2.91 10.93 7.81
N ILE A 48 -4.12 10.43 7.59
CA ILE A 48 -5.03 10.89 6.53
C ILE A 48 -6.36 11.21 7.21
N ASN A 49 -6.97 12.34 6.88
CA ASN A 49 -8.33 12.62 7.34
C ASN A 49 -9.30 11.56 6.80
N SER A 50 -10.20 11.05 7.64
CA SER A 50 -11.22 10.07 7.24
C SER A 50 -12.41 10.68 6.50
N ASP A 51 -12.57 12.01 6.53
CA ASP A 51 -13.65 12.70 5.83
C ASP A 51 -13.54 12.44 4.33
N LYS A 52 -14.58 11.83 3.75
CA LYS A 52 -14.68 11.43 2.33
C LYS A 52 -13.56 10.49 1.83
N LEU A 53 -12.91 9.77 2.75
CA LEU A 53 -11.88 8.80 2.39
C LEU A 53 -12.47 7.61 1.61
N HIS A 54 -11.87 7.28 0.48
CA HIS A 54 -12.06 5.99 -0.20
C HIS A 54 -10.73 5.39 -0.63
N LEU A 55 -10.74 4.08 -0.91
CA LEU A 55 -9.56 3.32 -1.29
C LEU A 55 -9.80 2.63 -2.62
N ASP A 56 -8.83 2.76 -3.52
CA ASP A 56 -8.74 1.93 -4.72
C ASP A 56 -7.57 0.96 -4.59
N ILE A 57 -7.80 -0.29 -4.99
CA ILE A 57 -6.80 -1.35 -4.97
C ILE A 57 -6.56 -1.80 -6.41
N TYR A 58 -5.31 -1.73 -6.84
CA TYR A 58 -4.89 -2.13 -8.17
C TYR A 58 -4.05 -3.41 -8.07
N LEU A 59 -4.46 -4.46 -8.77
CA LEU A 59 -3.77 -5.75 -8.80
C LEU A 59 -3.48 -6.12 -10.25
N PHE A 60 -2.23 -6.50 -10.53
CA PHE A 60 -1.77 -6.83 -11.86
C PHE A 60 -1.32 -8.29 -11.91
N LYS A 61 -1.79 -8.99 -12.94
CA LYS A 61 -1.33 -10.34 -13.26
C LYS A 61 -0.02 -10.30 -14.05
N SER A 62 0.65 -11.45 -14.07
CA SER A 62 1.74 -11.75 -15.00
C SER A 62 1.34 -11.58 -16.46
#